data_AF-A0A8I0KPD0-F1
#
_entry.id   AF-A0A8I0KPD0-F1
#
_cell.length_a   1.000
_cell.length_b   1.000
_cell.length_c   1.000
_cell.angle_alpha   90.00
_cell.angle_beta   90.00
_cell.angle_gamma   90.00
#
_symmetry.space_group_name_H-M   'P 1'
#
loop_
_entity.id
_entity.type
_entity.pdbx_description
1 polymer ?
#
loop_
_entity_poly.entity_id
_entity_poly.type
_entity_poly.pdbx_seq_one_letter_code
_entity_poly.pdbx_strand_id
1 'polypeptide(L)'
;MVVTEVSSPPRPRSPAAARLLEGARHDGTLIEPLVGVLCPPDLVASIEGRAAVIRAGVPTHVIVRGVTARWLWTGGAPPRLADLAVTRQWRTGIRKHLAVVPSSYDVDTSWRGLVVASPRQLVVDAACAADEAAVHGLLGALAPTGLRPADALAHASAQRQLTGVPAARRLLARLVAE
;
A
#
# COMPACT_ATOMS: atom_id res chain seq x y z
N MET A 1 -10.02 -13.36 -14.65
CA MET A 1 -10.39 -12.38 -13.62
C MET A 1 -11.31 -13.07 -12.64
N VAL A 2 -10.80 -13.50 -11.48
CA VAL A 2 -11.62 -14.23 -10.49
C VAL A 2 -11.90 -13.26 -9.35
N VAL A 3 -13.18 -12.90 -9.20
CA VAL A 3 -13.70 -12.19 -8.03
C VAL A 3 -13.73 -13.20 -6.88
N THR A 4 -13.16 -12.89 -5.72
CA THR A 4 -13.35 -13.75 -4.54
C THR A 4 -13.50 -12.90 -3.29
N GLU A 5 -14.56 -13.22 -2.54
CA GLU A 5 -15.08 -12.53 -1.37
C GLU A 5 -14.07 -12.34 -0.24
N VAL A 6 -14.20 -11.19 0.39
CA VAL A 6 -13.50 -10.82 1.62
C VAL A 6 -14.08 -11.65 2.76
N SER A 7 -13.22 -12.34 3.52
CA SER A 7 -13.62 -12.90 4.82
C SER A 7 -14.24 -11.76 5.63
N SER A 8 -15.51 -11.92 5.99
CA SER A 8 -16.26 -10.89 6.69
C SER A 8 -15.47 -10.40 7.91
N PRO A 9 -15.46 -9.08 8.19
CA PRO A 9 -14.93 -8.58 9.45
C PRO A 9 -15.57 -9.34 10.62
N PRO A 10 -14.89 -9.41 11.79
CA PRO A 10 -15.48 -10.04 12.96
C PRO A 10 -16.87 -9.46 13.18
N ARG A 11 -17.90 -10.32 13.09
CA ARG A 11 -19.28 -9.87 13.25
C ARG A 11 -19.39 -9.17 14.60
N PRO A 12 -19.98 -7.97 14.66
CA PRO A 12 -20.28 -7.33 15.93
C PRO A 12 -21.02 -8.33 16.82
N ARG A 13 -20.50 -8.54 18.03
CA ARG A 13 -21.00 -9.57 18.98
C ARG A 13 -22.45 -9.35 19.41
N SER A 14 -23.04 -8.20 19.05
CA SER A 14 -24.44 -7.83 19.28
C SER A 14 -25.04 -7.19 18.02
N PRO A 15 -26.27 -7.56 17.62
CA PRO A 15 -27.03 -6.87 16.57
C PRO A 15 -27.22 -5.37 16.85
N ALA A 16 -27.28 -4.97 18.12
CA ALA A 16 -27.39 -3.55 18.51
C ALA A 16 -26.10 -2.79 18.18
N ALA A 17 -24.94 -3.39 18.44
CA ALA A 17 -23.65 -2.80 18.06
C ALA A 17 -23.50 -2.72 16.54
N ALA A 18 -24.00 -3.72 15.79
CA ALA A 18 -24.01 -3.69 14.33
C ALA A 18 -24.80 -2.48 13.79
N ARG A 19 -26.01 -2.26 14.32
CA ARG A 19 -26.88 -1.15 13.90
C ARG A 19 -26.29 0.22 14.24
N LEU A 20 -25.63 0.34 15.40
CA LEU A 20 -24.94 1.58 15.79
C LEU A 20 -23.77 1.90 14.85
N LEU A 21 -22.96 0.90 14.49
CA LEU A 21 -21.86 1.07 13.55
C LEU A 21 -22.35 1.39 12.14
N GLU A 22 -23.44 0.76 11.69
CA GLU A 22 -24.07 1.07 10.40
C GLU A 22 -24.66 2.48 10.38
N GLY A 23 -25.29 2.92 11.47
CA GLY A 23 -25.78 4.30 11.64
C GLY A 23 -24.66 5.32 11.59
N ALA A 24 -23.58 5.08 12.34
CA ALA A 24 -22.39 5.92 12.36
C ALA A 24 -21.64 5.95 11.00
N ARG A 25 -21.81 4.91 10.18
CA ARG A 25 -21.31 4.90 8.80
C ARG A 25 -22.20 5.76 7.90
N HIS A 26 -23.52 5.68 8.08
CA HIS A 26 -24.49 6.40 7.25
C HIS A 26 -24.46 7.92 7.50
N ASP A 27 -24.24 8.34 8.74
CA ASP A 27 -24.13 9.76 9.11
C ASP A 27 -22.73 10.37 8.87
N GLY A 28 -21.76 9.57 8.42
CA GLY A 28 -20.40 9.99 8.09
C GLY A 28 -19.44 10.09 9.28
N THR A 29 -19.88 9.72 10.49
CA THR A 29 -19.03 9.70 11.70
C THR A 29 -17.90 8.66 11.57
N LEU A 30 -18.17 7.56 10.88
CA LEU A 30 -17.20 6.52 10.56
C LEU A 30 -17.12 6.32 9.04
N ILE A 31 -15.89 6.13 8.57
CA ILE A 31 -15.60 5.71 7.20
C ILE A 31 -15.00 4.31 7.19
N GLU A 32 -15.10 3.62 6.06
CA GLU A 32 -14.52 2.30 5.83
C GLU A 32 -13.43 2.39 4.74
N PRO A 33 -12.23 2.92 5.06
CA PRO A 33 -11.15 3.09 4.08
C PRO A 33 -10.59 1.76 3.59
N LEU A 34 -10.63 0.70 4.42
CA LEU A 34 -10.29 -0.67 4.08
C LEU A 34 -11.45 -1.57 4.48
N VAL A 35 -11.81 -2.53 3.63
CA VAL A 35 -12.93 -3.45 3.94
C VAL A 35 -12.72 -4.09 5.31
N GLY A 36 -13.73 -3.93 6.16
CA GLY A 36 -13.77 -4.45 7.52
C GLY A 36 -13.13 -3.55 8.58
N VAL A 37 -12.64 -2.36 8.23
CA VAL A 37 -12.02 -1.41 9.17
C VAL A 37 -12.80 -0.10 9.17
N LEU A 38 -13.53 0.15 10.26
CA LEU A 38 -14.22 1.42 10.49
C LEU A 38 -13.34 2.35 11.33
N CYS A 39 -13.25 3.61 10.92
CA CYS A 39 -12.57 4.65 11.70
C CYS A 39 -13.17 6.04 11.48
N PRO A 40 -12.95 6.98 12.41
CA PRO A 40 -13.20 8.39 12.17
C PRO A 40 -12.42 8.94 10.96
N PRO A 41 -12.97 9.90 10.19
CA PRO A 41 -12.32 10.44 8.99
C PRO A 41 -11.06 11.27 9.30
N ASP A 42 -11.00 11.91 10.46
CA ASP A 42 -9.82 12.64 10.93
C ASP A 42 -8.62 11.73 11.18
N LEU A 43 -8.86 10.45 11.52
CA LEU A 43 -7.78 9.48 11.72
C LEU A 43 -6.95 9.27 10.44
N VAL A 44 -7.55 9.31 9.26
CA VAL A 44 -6.80 9.04 8.00
C VAL A 44 -6.08 10.28 7.45
N ALA A 45 -6.22 11.44 8.10
CA ALA A 45 -5.54 12.67 7.70
C ALA A 45 -4.02 12.59 7.90
N SER A 46 -3.56 11.90 8.95
CA SER A 46 -2.14 11.72 9.25
C SER A 46 -1.60 10.38 8.74
N ILE A 47 -0.29 10.31 8.51
CA ILE A 47 0.38 9.06 8.13
C ILE A 47 0.32 8.03 9.26
N GLU A 48 0.43 8.47 10.52
CA GLU A 48 0.32 7.61 11.70
C GLU A 48 -1.07 6.99 11.84
N GLY A 49 -2.12 7.77 11.58
CA GLY A 49 -3.48 7.28 11.65
C GLY A 49 -3.82 6.36 10.48
N ARG A 50 -3.33 6.64 9.26
CA ARG A 50 -3.39 5.67 8.14
C ARG A 50 -2.65 4.37 8.48
N ALA A 51 -1.48 4.43 9.10
CA ALA A 51 -0.76 3.24 9.56
C ALA A 51 -1.56 2.46 10.63
N ALA A 52 -2.26 3.15 11.53
CA ALA A 52 -3.13 2.50 12.51
C ALA A 52 -4.28 1.74 11.84
N VAL A 53 -4.93 2.36 10.85
CA VAL A 53 -6.01 1.74 10.06
C VAL A 53 -5.51 0.51 9.31
N ILE A 54 -4.35 0.60 8.65
CA ILE A 54 -3.75 -0.53 7.93
C ILE A 54 -3.45 -1.69 8.91
N ARG A 55 -2.88 -1.40 10.09
CA ARG A 55 -2.62 -2.43 11.11
C ARG A 55 -3.87 -3.14 11.59
N ALA A 56 -5.00 -2.45 11.66
CA ALA A 56 -6.25 -3.05 12.06
C ALA A 56 -6.78 -4.05 11.01
N GLY A 57 -6.49 -3.84 9.72
CA GLY A 57 -6.98 -4.68 8.62
C GLY A 57 -5.99 -5.73 8.09
N VAL A 58 -4.70 -5.60 8.42
CA VAL A 58 -3.61 -6.36 7.76
C VAL A 58 -2.85 -7.26 8.77
N PRO A 59 -2.52 -8.52 8.40
CA PRO A 59 -1.71 -9.41 9.26
C PRO A 59 -0.29 -8.87 9.56
N THR A 60 0.28 -9.23 10.71
CA THR A 60 1.59 -8.74 11.22
C THR A 60 2.84 -9.24 10.48
N HIS A 61 2.70 -10.04 9.42
CA HIS A 61 3.82 -10.70 8.73
C HIS A 61 3.78 -10.55 7.21
N VAL A 62 2.90 -9.68 6.70
CA VAL A 62 2.82 -9.37 5.28
C VAL A 62 3.40 -7.99 5.02
N ILE A 63 3.87 -7.81 3.80
CA ILE A 63 4.37 -6.54 3.29
C ILE A 63 3.17 -5.79 2.70
N VAL A 64 2.91 -4.59 3.18
CA VAL A 64 1.94 -3.66 2.58
C VAL A 64 2.58 -3.04 1.36
N ARG A 65 1.95 -3.11 0.19
CA ARG A 65 2.53 -2.63 -1.08
C ARG A 65 1.52 -1.92 -1.97
N GLY A 66 1.97 -1.54 -3.16
CA GLY A 66 1.15 -1.00 -4.24
C GLY A 66 0.22 0.11 -3.79
N VAL A 67 -1.09 -0.04 -4.05
CA VAL A 67 -2.08 1.00 -3.75
C VAL A 67 -2.24 1.29 -2.26
N THR A 68 -2.04 0.29 -1.39
CA THR A 68 -2.16 0.46 0.07
C THR A 68 -0.96 1.17 0.66
N ALA A 69 0.25 0.82 0.21
CA ALA A 69 1.45 1.56 0.59
C ALA A 69 1.42 2.98 0.02
N ARG A 70 1.00 3.16 -1.24
CA ARG A 70 0.80 4.50 -1.83
C ARG A 70 -0.15 5.34 -0.98
N TRP A 71 -1.28 4.78 -0.56
CA TRP A 71 -2.23 5.48 0.31
C TRP A 71 -1.60 5.90 1.64
N LEU A 72 -0.85 5.02 2.29
CA LEU A 72 -0.12 5.36 3.52
C LEU A 72 0.77 6.59 3.29
N TRP A 73 1.60 6.55 2.26
CA TRP A 73 2.63 7.55 2.00
C TRP A 73 2.08 8.88 1.49
N THR A 74 1.08 8.86 0.61
CA THR A 74 0.60 10.08 -0.07
C THR A 74 -0.70 10.63 0.49
N GLY A 75 -1.41 9.88 1.34
CA GLY A 75 -2.74 10.29 1.83
C GLY A 75 -3.80 10.43 0.74
N GLY A 76 -3.60 9.78 -0.41
CA GLY A 76 -4.54 9.81 -1.53
C GLY A 76 -5.85 9.06 -1.24
N ALA A 77 -6.56 8.66 -2.30
CA ALA A 77 -7.78 7.86 -2.13
C ALA A 77 -7.46 6.51 -1.45
N PRO A 78 -8.21 6.12 -0.39
CA PRO A 78 -8.00 4.86 0.29
C PRO A 78 -8.40 3.68 -0.63
N PRO A 79 -7.62 2.59 -0.65
CA PRO A 79 -7.96 1.43 -1.45
C PRO A 79 -9.00 0.58 -0.73
N ARG A 80 -10.06 0.15 -1.42
CA ARG A 80 -11.07 -0.73 -0.80
C ARG A 80 -10.45 -2.04 -0.29
N LEU A 81 -9.53 -2.63 -1.05
CA LEU A 81 -8.84 -3.87 -0.71
C LEU A 81 -7.37 -3.61 -0.42
N ALA A 82 -6.83 -4.28 0.59
CA ALA A 82 -5.42 -4.20 0.90
C ALA A 82 -4.58 -4.93 -0.16
N ASP A 83 -3.57 -4.26 -0.69
CA ASP A 83 -2.56 -4.82 -1.59
C ASP A 83 -1.34 -5.26 -0.78
N LEU A 84 -1.10 -6.57 -0.78
CA LEU A 84 -0.25 -7.25 0.18
C LEU A 84 0.73 -8.19 -0.54
N ALA A 85 1.88 -8.42 0.09
CA ALA A 85 2.88 -9.35 -0.39
C ALA A 85 3.58 -10.14 0.71
N VAL A 86 4.26 -11.20 0.30
CA VAL A 86 5.13 -12.05 1.12
C VAL A 86 6.42 -12.36 0.38
N THR A 87 7.50 -12.63 1.09
CA THR A 87 8.81 -12.95 0.48
C THR A 87 8.96 -14.43 0.13
N ARG A 88 8.07 -15.29 0.63
CA ARG A 88 8.03 -16.73 0.37
C ARG A 88 6.59 -17.17 0.21
N GLN A 89 6.35 -18.23 -0.55
CA GLN A 89 5.01 -18.81 -0.67
C GLN A 89 4.51 -19.21 0.72
N TRP A 90 3.50 -18.49 1.19
CA TRP A 90 2.87 -18.77 2.47
C TRP A 90 1.65 -19.64 2.24
N ARG A 91 1.65 -20.85 2.81
CA ARG A 91 0.46 -21.70 2.89
C ARG A 91 -0.48 -21.18 3.96
N THR A 92 -0.89 -19.92 3.88
CA THR A 92 -2.03 -19.46 4.66
C THR A 92 -3.25 -20.01 3.94
N GLY A 93 -4.09 -20.83 4.60
CA GLY A 93 -5.39 -21.26 4.09
C GLY A 93 -6.39 -20.11 3.83
N ILE A 94 -5.88 -18.88 3.71
CA ILE A 94 -6.57 -17.63 3.50
C ILE A 94 -6.26 -17.22 2.05
N ARG A 95 -7.26 -17.31 1.18
CA ARG A 95 -7.22 -16.83 -0.22
C ARG A 95 -7.24 -15.30 -0.27
N LYS A 96 -6.22 -14.63 0.30
CA LYS A 96 -6.01 -13.19 0.11
C LYS A 96 -5.16 -12.98 -1.14
N HIS A 97 -5.39 -11.88 -1.86
CA HIS A 97 -4.53 -11.42 -2.94
C HIS A 97 -3.15 -11.08 -2.38
N LEU A 98 -2.27 -12.08 -2.34
CA LEU A 98 -0.90 -11.96 -1.86
C LEU A 98 0.05 -12.13 -3.05
N ALA A 99 0.80 -11.09 -3.36
CA ALA A 99 1.92 -11.22 -4.29
C ALA A 99 3.12 -11.87 -3.60
N VAL A 100 3.93 -12.60 -4.36
CA VAL A 100 5.25 -13.06 -3.90
C VAL A 100 6.28 -12.08 -4.43
N VAL A 101 7.04 -11.46 -3.53
CA VAL A 101 8.12 -10.51 -3.87
C VAL A 101 9.48 -11.11 -3.53
N PRO A 102 10.57 -10.68 -4.19
CA PRO A 102 11.91 -11.16 -3.84
C PRO A 102 12.27 -10.76 -2.41
N SER A 103 13.19 -11.51 -1.78
CA SER A 103 13.69 -11.18 -0.44
C SER A 103 14.44 -9.85 -0.37
N SER A 104 14.86 -9.32 -1.52
CA SER A 104 15.50 -8.02 -1.67
C SER A 104 14.52 -6.87 -1.92
N TYR A 105 13.21 -7.12 -1.81
CA TYR A 105 12.18 -6.09 -1.92
C TYR A 105 12.37 -5.05 -0.82
N ASP A 106 12.47 -3.78 -1.20
CA ASP A 106 12.80 -2.71 -0.28
C ASP A 106 11.59 -2.26 0.53
N VAL A 107 11.75 -2.29 1.85
CA VAL A 107 10.68 -2.08 2.82
C VAL A 107 11.11 -1.13 3.92
N ASP A 108 10.14 -0.38 4.41
CA ASP A 108 10.22 0.44 5.60
C ASP A 108 9.49 -0.25 6.76
N THR A 109 10.16 -0.34 7.91
CA THR A 109 9.67 -0.97 9.14
C THR A 109 9.50 0.00 10.32
N SER A 110 9.67 1.31 10.08
CA SER A 110 9.53 2.36 11.10
C SER A 110 8.10 2.50 11.65
N TRP A 111 7.11 1.93 10.97
CA TRP A 111 5.68 2.07 11.22
C TRP A 111 5.13 1.10 12.27
N ARG A 112 5.79 0.99 13.43
CA ARG A 112 5.35 0.24 14.63
C ARG A 112 4.64 -1.08 14.32
N GLY A 113 5.34 -2.00 13.66
CA GLY A 113 4.86 -3.34 13.35
C GLY A 113 4.23 -3.50 11.96
N LEU A 114 4.19 -2.45 11.14
CA LEU A 114 3.98 -2.60 9.69
C LEU A 114 5.30 -2.75 8.95
N VAL A 115 5.29 -3.64 7.97
CA VAL A 115 6.32 -3.72 6.93
C VAL A 115 5.68 -3.17 5.66
N VAL A 116 6.20 -2.06 5.13
CA VAL A 116 5.58 -1.34 4.01
C VAL A 116 6.60 -1.18 2.89
N ALA A 117 6.20 -1.28 1.62
CA ALA A 117 7.06 -0.89 0.50
C ALA A 117 7.60 0.53 0.72
N SER A 118 8.91 0.69 0.55
CA SER A 118 9.54 2.01 0.72
C SER A 118 9.03 2.98 -0.37
N PRO A 119 9.14 4.31 -0.15
CA PRO A 119 8.86 5.32 -1.16
C PRO A 119 9.59 5.05 -2.49
N ARG A 120 10.87 4.64 -2.43
CA ARG A 120 11.68 4.27 -3.59
C ARG A 120 11.10 3.04 -4.29
N GLN A 121 10.76 2.00 -3.53
CA GLN A 121 10.22 0.76 -4.09
C GLN A 121 8.87 1.00 -4.79
N LEU A 122 8.03 1.91 -4.28
CA LEU A 122 6.77 2.28 -4.95
C LEU A 122 6.98 2.92 -6.31
N VAL A 123 7.97 3.82 -6.42
CA VAL A 123 8.33 4.43 -7.71
C VAL A 123 8.83 3.38 -8.68
N VAL A 124 9.66 2.44 -8.21
CA VAL A 124 10.16 1.34 -9.04
C VAL A 124 9.03 0.40 -9.48
N ASP A 125 8.13 0.03 -8.58
CA ASP A 125 6.98 -0.82 -8.88
C ASP A 125 6.08 -0.16 -9.95
N ALA A 126 5.80 1.14 -9.82
CA ALA A 126 5.03 1.90 -10.80
C ALA A 126 5.73 1.99 -12.17
N ALA A 127 7.05 2.22 -12.18
CA ALA A 127 7.84 2.25 -13.41
C ALA A 127 7.87 0.87 -14.10
N CYS A 128 8.02 -0.21 -13.33
CA CYS A 128 7.95 -1.59 -13.85
C CYS A 128 6.58 -1.96 -14.40
N ALA A 129 5.51 -1.37 -13.86
CA ALA A 129 4.15 -1.49 -14.38
C ALA A 129 3.87 -0.58 -15.60
N ALA A 130 4.86 0.21 -16.05
CA ALA A 130 4.72 1.22 -17.08
C ALA A 130 3.62 2.27 -16.79
N ASP A 131 3.37 2.56 -15.50
CA ASP A 131 2.42 3.59 -15.06
C ASP A 131 3.15 4.91 -14.78
N GLU A 132 3.36 5.67 -15.86
CA GLU A 132 4.06 6.96 -15.81
C GLU A 132 3.33 7.99 -14.94
N ALA A 133 2.00 8.01 -14.98
CA ALA A 133 1.19 8.92 -14.17
C ALA A 133 1.35 8.61 -12.67
N ALA A 134 1.39 7.33 -12.29
CA ALA A 134 1.69 6.95 -10.91
C ALA A 134 3.11 7.32 -10.50
N VAL A 135 4.11 7.18 -11.37
CA VAL A 135 5.50 7.58 -11.08
C VAL A 135 5.57 9.08 -10.79
N HIS A 136 5.03 9.94 -11.66
CA HIS A 136 5.02 11.39 -11.43
C HIS A 136 4.22 11.76 -10.17
N GLY A 137 3.05 11.15 -9.96
CA GLY A 137 2.23 11.40 -8.78
C GLY A 137 2.93 11.01 -7.48
N LEU A 138 3.66 9.89 -7.46
CA LEU A 138 4.46 9.45 -6.32
C LEU A 138 5.63 10.41 -6.06
N LEU A 139 6.40 10.76 -7.09
CA LEU A 139 7.53 11.68 -6.97
C LEU A 139 7.08 13.05 -6.46
N GLY A 140 5.98 13.59 -6.98
CA GLY A 140 5.42 14.86 -6.52
C GLY A 140 4.94 14.80 -5.07
N ALA A 141 4.19 13.76 -4.70
CA ALA A 141 3.67 13.60 -3.33
C ALA A 141 4.78 13.34 -2.30
N LEU A 142 5.89 12.72 -2.72
CA LEU A 142 6.98 12.29 -1.85
C LEU A 142 8.20 13.20 -1.91
N ALA A 143 8.19 14.25 -2.72
CA ALA A 143 9.24 15.27 -2.75
C ALA A 143 9.61 15.83 -1.35
N PRO A 144 8.67 16.07 -0.42
CA PRO A 144 9.01 16.52 0.94
C PRO A 144 9.85 15.52 1.76
N THR A 145 9.87 14.23 1.37
CA THR A 145 10.71 13.20 2.01
C THR A 145 12.16 13.23 1.51
N GLY A 146 12.48 14.10 0.54
CA GLY A 146 13.79 14.14 -0.11
C GLY A 146 13.99 13.07 -1.19
N LEU A 147 12.94 12.31 -1.54
CA LEU A 147 13.00 11.29 -2.59
C LEU A 147 13.21 11.94 -3.96
N ARG A 148 14.30 11.56 -4.64
CA ARG A 148 14.58 11.98 -6.03
C ARG A 148 14.45 10.80 -7.01
N PRO A 149 14.17 11.07 -8.30
CA PRO A 149 14.17 10.03 -9.34
C PRO A 149 15.47 9.22 -9.37
N ALA A 150 16.60 9.88 -9.13
CA ALA A 150 17.93 9.25 -9.10
C ALA A 150 18.04 8.18 -8.01
N ASP A 151 17.38 8.37 -6.87
CA ASP A 151 17.41 7.41 -5.76
C ASP A 151 16.65 6.13 -6.14
N ALA A 152 15.52 6.26 -6.85
CA ALA A 152 14.75 5.11 -7.36
C ALA A 152 15.52 4.36 -8.46
N LEU A 153 16.17 5.08 -9.39
CA LEU A 153 16.99 4.47 -10.44
C LEU A 153 18.22 3.73 -9.87
N ALA A 154 18.93 4.36 -8.94
CA ALA A 154 20.09 3.76 -8.28
C ALA A 154 19.68 2.50 -7.51
N HIS A 155 18.58 2.57 -6.77
CA HIS A 155 17.99 1.44 -6.05
C HIS A 155 17.64 0.28 -6.97
N ALA A 156 16.85 0.55 -8.01
CA ALA A 156 16.41 -0.48 -8.94
C ALA A 156 17.58 -1.13 -9.71
N SER A 157 18.64 -0.35 -9.97
CA SER A 157 19.86 -0.83 -10.60
C SER A 157 20.67 -1.74 -9.67
N ALA A 158 20.86 -1.32 -8.41
CA ALA A 158 21.55 -2.11 -7.38
C ALA A 158 20.84 -3.46 -7.14
N GLN A 159 19.51 -3.46 -7.15
CA GLN A 159 18.69 -4.66 -6.96
C GLN A 159 18.48 -5.49 -8.24
N ARG A 160 19.08 -5.06 -9.37
CA ARG A 160 18.88 -5.68 -10.70
C ARG A 160 17.41 -5.80 -11.13
N GLN A 161 16.50 -5.03 -10.52
CA GLN A 161 15.05 -5.05 -10.77
C GLN A 161 14.70 -4.57 -12.18
N LEU A 162 15.57 -3.78 -12.81
CA LEU A 162 15.40 -3.30 -14.18
C LEU A 162 15.94 -4.28 -15.24
N THR A 163 16.42 -5.46 -14.85
CA THR A 163 16.89 -6.47 -15.80
C THR A 163 15.68 -7.09 -16.49
N GLY A 164 15.55 -6.89 -17.80
CA GLY A 164 14.39 -7.35 -18.58
C GLY A 164 13.21 -6.36 -18.64
N VAL A 165 13.33 -5.17 -18.04
CA VAL A 165 12.29 -4.13 -18.10
C VAL A 165 12.87 -2.81 -18.65
N PRO A 166 13.29 -2.76 -19.93
CA PRO A 166 14.00 -1.61 -20.50
C PRO A 166 13.15 -0.34 -20.54
N ALA A 167 11.83 -0.46 -20.62
CA ALA A 167 10.92 0.70 -20.57
C ALA A 167 10.98 1.41 -19.20
N ALA A 168 10.92 0.66 -18.09
CA ALA A 168 11.05 1.21 -16.74
C ALA A 168 12.38 1.92 -16.53
N ARG A 169 13.48 1.34 -17.05
CA ARG A 169 14.80 1.95 -17.01
C ARG A 169 14.84 3.29 -17.75
N ARG A 170 14.29 3.33 -18.98
CA ARG A 170 14.25 4.56 -19.78
C ARG A 170 13.41 5.64 -19.12
N LEU A 171 12.26 5.27 -18.55
CA LEU A 171 11.40 6.20 -17.82
C LEU A 171 12.17 6.84 -16.66
N LEU A 172 12.74 6.03 -15.77
CA LEU A 172 13.49 6.56 -14.62
C LEU A 172 14.71 7.37 -15.05
N ALA A 173 15.43 6.96 -16.09
CA ALA A 173 16.58 7.72 -16.60
C ALA A 173 16.18 9.08 -17.20
N ARG A 174 15.02 9.15 -17.88
CA ARG A 174 14.49 10.42 -18.40
C ARG A 174 14.14 11.38 -17.25
N LEU A 175 13.45 10.88 -16.23
CA LEU A 175 13.08 11.67 -15.04
C LEU A 175 14.28 12.17 -14.23
N VAL A 176 15.46 11.53 -14.37
CA VAL A 176 16.70 12.01 -13.76
C VAL A 176 17.33 13.17 -14.54
N ALA A 177 17.01 13.29 -15.83
CA ALA A 177 17.55 14.33 -16.71
C ALA A 177 16.68 15.61 -16.76
N GLU A 178 15.47 15.55 -16.20
CA GLU A 178 14.54 16.68 -16.00
C GLU A 178 14.90 17.48 -14.74
#